data_AF-A0A1H9ADP6-F1
#
_entry.id   AF-A0A1H9ADP6-F1
#
_cell.length_a   1.000
_cell.length_b   1.000
_cell.length_c   1.000
_cell.angle_alpha   90.00
_cell.angle_beta   90.00
_cell.angle_gamma   90.00
#
_symmetry.space_group_name_H-M   'P 1'
#
loop_
_entity.id
_entity.type
_entity.pdbx_description
1 polymer ?
#
loop_
_entity_poly.entity_id
_entity_poly.type
_entity_poly.pdbx_seq_one_letter_code
_entity_poly.pdbx_strand_id
1 'polypeptide(L)'
;MSTSTLSRTTGLHAAPAAGSRRRGPACASSPEVFQDVLVEDPPRGALTREDRDRQTRLLGQARATCEACPLRAACLYDAVVRHDVSGFVAGTTVRQRGEIRRRLGIVVEHEDLDTLAGVVGGTRQVDHDEVLRLRRANPDETLEQLAHRLGCSLSTVKRHLRRERHEPTVRITTSRPMPAQVLQVTATVVSGTANVRRAA
;
A
#
# COMPACT_ATOMS: atom_id res chain seq x y z
N MET A 1 44.05 17.02 61.85
CA MET A 1 42.68 17.11 62.38
C MET A 1 41.87 17.96 61.42
N SER A 2 40.76 17.37 60.97
CA SER A 2 39.73 17.75 60.00
C SER A 2 39.65 19.20 59.50
N THR A 3 39.67 19.37 58.17
CA THR A 3 39.01 20.49 57.47
C THR A 3 38.07 19.94 56.41
N SER A 4 36.79 20.28 56.56
CA SER A 4 35.65 19.86 55.76
C SER A 4 35.73 20.33 54.30
N THR A 5 35.41 19.43 53.37
CA THR A 5 35.19 19.72 51.95
C THR A 5 33.69 19.72 51.67
N LEU A 6 33.12 20.86 51.27
CA LEU A 6 31.76 20.95 50.74
C LEU A 6 31.80 20.91 49.20
N SER A 7 31.15 19.88 48.66
CA SER A 7 30.88 19.71 47.23
C SER A 7 29.81 20.69 46.75
N ARG A 8 30.06 21.35 45.61
CA ARG A 8 29.04 22.06 44.84
C ARG A 8 28.94 21.42 43.46
N THR A 9 27.89 20.63 43.26
CA THR A 9 27.52 20.01 41.99
C THR A 9 26.92 21.06 41.06
N THR A 10 27.61 21.38 39.98
CA THR A 10 27.07 22.14 38.85
C THR A 10 26.23 21.20 37.98
N GLY A 11 24.91 21.38 38.03
CA GLY A 11 23.98 20.78 37.09
C GLY A 11 24.20 21.37 35.69
N LEU A 12 24.75 20.57 34.80
CA LEU A 12 24.71 20.83 33.36
C LEU A 12 23.29 20.54 32.88
N HIS A 13 22.47 21.59 32.80
CA HIS A 13 21.22 21.54 32.04
C HIS A 13 21.56 21.26 30.58
N ALA A 14 21.20 20.06 30.13
CA ALA A 14 21.29 19.64 28.75
C ALA A 14 20.55 20.65 27.86
N ALA A 15 21.26 21.20 26.87
CA ALA A 15 20.67 22.04 25.85
C ALA A 15 19.57 21.27 25.10
N PRO A 16 18.42 21.89 24.80
CA PRO A 16 17.41 21.25 23.97
C PRO A 16 17.96 21.10 22.55
N ALA A 17 17.94 19.87 22.04
CA ALA A 17 18.33 19.56 20.67
C ALA A 17 17.51 20.42 19.69
N ALA A 18 18.25 21.05 18.78
CA ALA A 18 17.75 21.97 17.79
C ALA A 18 16.55 21.42 17.02
N GLY A 19 15.53 22.27 16.88
CA GLY A 19 14.29 21.97 16.16
C GLY A 19 14.53 21.43 14.75
N SER A 20 13.92 20.28 14.48
CA SER A 20 13.80 19.70 13.15
C SER A 20 12.99 20.66 12.26
N ARG A 21 13.68 21.43 11.42
CA ARG A 21 13.04 22.04 10.25
C ARG A 21 12.37 20.89 9.48
N ARG A 22 11.08 21.05 9.16
CA ARG A 22 10.22 20.08 8.45
C ARG A 22 10.93 19.44 7.24
N ARG A 23 11.71 18.39 7.46
CA ARG A 23 12.13 17.44 6.44
C ARG A 23 11.28 16.21 6.68
N GLY A 24 10.49 15.83 5.67
CA GLY A 24 9.76 14.58 5.68
C GLY A 24 10.72 13.38 5.85
N PRO A 25 10.19 12.15 5.88
CA PRO A 25 11.04 10.96 5.95
C PRO A 25 12.06 10.95 4.80
N ALA A 26 13.24 10.36 5.00
CA ALA A 26 14.34 10.38 4.04
C ALA A 26 13.93 9.90 2.63
N CYS A 27 12.98 8.97 2.53
CA CYS A 27 12.43 8.51 1.26
C CYS A 27 11.70 9.61 0.47
N ALA A 28 11.07 10.58 1.13
CA ALA A 28 10.43 11.72 0.48
C ALA A 28 11.43 12.71 -0.10
N SER A 29 12.69 12.68 0.35
CA SER A 29 13.78 13.51 -0.17
C SER A 29 14.67 12.81 -1.19
N SER A 30 14.32 11.59 -1.63
CA SER A 30 15.09 10.78 -2.59
C SER A 30 14.25 10.34 -3.79
N PRO A 31 13.63 11.28 -4.54
CA PRO A 31 12.81 10.93 -5.70
C PRO A 31 13.57 10.13 -6.75
N GLU A 32 14.88 10.33 -6.89
CA GLU A 32 15.75 9.57 -7.82
C GLU A 32 15.80 8.07 -7.55
N VAL A 33 15.43 7.64 -6.34
CA VAL A 33 15.30 6.21 -5.98
C VAL A 33 13.84 5.78 -6.00
N PHE A 34 12.95 6.56 -5.38
CA PHE A 34 11.58 6.13 -5.10
C PHE A 34 10.58 6.39 -6.25
N GLN A 35 10.87 7.35 -7.13
CA GLN A 35 10.08 7.67 -8.33
C GLN A 35 10.79 7.19 -9.61
N ASP A 36 11.80 6.34 -9.48
CA ASP A 36 12.40 5.68 -10.64
C ASP A 36 11.43 4.64 -11.20
N VAL A 37 11.29 4.60 -12.53
CA VAL A 37 10.37 3.70 -13.23
C VAL A 37 10.61 2.23 -12.84
N LEU A 38 11.86 1.81 -12.61
CA LEU A 38 12.15 0.42 -12.22
C LEU A 38 11.72 0.08 -10.78
N VAL A 39 11.44 1.08 -9.95
CA VAL A 39 11.01 0.92 -8.56
C VAL A 39 9.50 1.14 -8.42
N GLU A 40 8.96 2.14 -9.11
CA GLU A 40 7.55 2.53 -9.02
C GLU A 40 6.63 1.61 -9.84
N ASP A 41 6.92 1.46 -11.13
CA ASP A 41 6.15 0.65 -12.08
C ASP A 41 7.08 -0.08 -13.07
N PRO A 42 7.77 -1.16 -12.62
CA PRO A 42 8.68 -1.86 -13.48
C PRO A 42 7.95 -2.51 -14.66
N PRO A 43 8.52 -2.47 -15.87
CA PRO A 43 7.94 -3.08 -17.06
C PRO A 43 7.47 -4.52 -16.81
N ARG A 44 6.27 -4.85 -17.30
CA ARG A 44 5.69 -6.20 -17.17
C ARG A 44 6.42 -7.27 -18.00
N GLY A 45 7.28 -6.85 -18.92
CA GLY A 45 8.10 -7.72 -19.77
C GLY A 45 9.44 -8.12 -19.15
N ALA A 46 10.21 -8.91 -19.89
CA ALA A 46 11.56 -9.27 -19.47
C ALA A 46 12.47 -8.03 -19.45
N LEU A 47 13.05 -7.75 -18.28
CA LEU A 47 14.06 -6.69 -18.14
C LEU A 47 15.41 -7.14 -18.73
N THR A 48 16.10 -6.19 -19.35
CA THR A 48 17.49 -6.38 -19.77
C THR A 48 18.36 -6.71 -18.55
N ARG A 49 19.56 -7.26 -18.78
CA ARG A 49 20.50 -7.52 -17.67
C ARG A 49 20.87 -6.23 -16.94
N GLU A 50 21.13 -5.16 -17.70
CA GLU A 50 21.47 -3.85 -17.16
C GLU A 50 20.33 -3.27 -16.30
N ASP A 51 19.09 -3.33 -16.78
CA ASP A 51 17.93 -2.87 -16.01
C ASP A 51 17.72 -3.68 -14.73
N ARG A 52 17.97 -5.00 -14.76
CA ARG A 52 17.89 -5.85 -13.56
C ARG A 52 18.94 -5.49 -12.52
N ASP A 53 20.17 -5.24 -12.96
CA ASP A 53 21.27 -4.84 -12.07
C ASP A 53 20.98 -3.45 -11.46
N ARG A 54 20.51 -2.51 -12.30
CA ARG A 54 20.08 -1.17 -11.86
C ARG A 54 18.92 -1.23 -10.87
N GLN A 55 17.88 -2.02 -11.18
CA GLN A 55 16.72 -2.22 -10.30
C GLN A 55 17.15 -2.83 -8.96
N THR A 56 18.05 -3.81 -8.98
CA THR A 56 18.57 -4.45 -7.75
C THR A 56 19.27 -3.44 -6.86
N ARG A 57 20.11 -2.56 -7.44
CA ARG A 57 20.76 -1.47 -6.71
C ARG A 57 19.76 -0.49 -6.11
N LEU A 58 18.78 -0.04 -6.90
CA LEU A 58 17.75 0.91 -6.47
C LEU A 58 16.90 0.32 -5.33
N LEU A 59 16.46 -0.92 -5.44
CA LEU A 59 15.71 -1.60 -4.38
C LEU A 59 16.55 -1.81 -3.11
N GLY A 60 17.86 -2.04 -3.25
CA GLY A 60 18.79 -2.10 -2.12
C GLY A 60 18.87 -0.77 -1.37
N GLN A 61 19.02 0.34 -2.11
CA GLN A 61 19.04 1.70 -1.55
C GLN A 61 17.71 2.08 -0.90
N ALA A 62 16.59 1.80 -1.58
CA ALA A 62 15.25 2.06 -1.06
C ALA A 62 14.99 1.28 0.23
N ARG A 63 15.41 0.01 0.27
CA ARG A 63 15.31 -0.85 1.46
C ARG A 63 16.11 -0.29 2.63
N ALA A 64 17.38 0.05 2.44
CA ALA A 64 18.23 0.61 3.50
C ALA A 64 17.62 1.91 4.06
N THR A 65 17.10 2.76 3.17
CA THR A 65 16.40 4.00 3.55
C THR A 65 15.15 3.74 4.38
N CYS A 66 14.34 2.75 3.99
CA CYS A 66 13.16 2.37 4.78
C CYS A 66 13.55 1.74 6.13
N GLU A 67 14.59 0.91 6.19
CA GLU A 67 15.04 0.25 7.42
C GLU A 67 15.55 1.25 8.47
N ALA A 68 16.17 2.35 8.06
CA ALA A 68 16.57 3.44 8.94
C ALA A 68 15.42 4.37 9.36
N CYS A 69 14.24 4.26 8.76
CA CYS A 69 13.13 5.19 8.99
C CYS A 69 12.37 4.86 10.28
N PRO A 70 12.24 5.81 11.24
CA PRO A 70 11.52 5.57 12.49
C PRO A 70 10.01 5.33 12.28
N LEU A 71 9.46 5.79 11.15
CA LEU A 71 8.04 5.63 10.81
C LEU A 71 7.74 4.33 10.05
N ARG A 72 8.74 3.46 9.82
CA ARG A 72 8.60 2.28 8.95
C ARG A 72 7.43 1.39 9.33
N ALA A 73 7.24 1.10 10.61
CA ALA A 73 6.18 0.19 11.06
C ALA A 73 4.77 0.76 10.81
N ALA A 74 4.57 2.06 11.10
CA ALA A 74 3.31 2.75 10.82
C ALA A 74 3.07 2.85 9.31
N CYS A 75 4.09 3.22 8.54
CA CYS A 75 4.04 3.30 7.09
C CYS A 75 3.68 1.96 6.44
N LEU A 76 4.24 0.84 6.93
CA LEU A 76 3.90 -0.50 6.47
C LEU A 76 2.44 -0.83 6.75
N TYR A 77 1.98 -0.55 7.97
CA TYR A 77 0.61 -0.81 8.36
C TYR A 77 -0.37 -0.05 7.47
N ASP A 78 -0.10 1.23 7.21
CA ASP A 78 -0.95 2.06 6.33
C ASP A 78 -0.94 1.54 4.89
N ALA A 79 0.24 1.23 4.35
CA ALA A 79 0.39 0.71 3.00
C ALA A 79 -0.23 -0.69 2.80
N VAL A 80 -0.41 -1.47 3.85
CA VAL A 80 -1.01 -2.82 3.76
C VAL A 80 -2.51 -2.78 4.05
N VAL A 81 -2.92 -2.03 5.07
CA VAL A 81 -4.26 -2.11 5.67
C VAL A 81 -5.16 -0.96 5.22
N ARG A 82 -4.61 0.21 4.91
CA ARG A 82 -5.41 1.42 4.62
C ARG A 82 -5.41 1.83 3.16
N HIS A 83 -4.23 1.84 2.52
CA HIS A 83 -4.05 2.46 1.21
C HIS A 83 -3.31 1.52 0.25
N ASP A 84 -3.77 1.46 -1.00
CA ASP A 84 -3.03 0.78 -2.05
C ASP A 84 -2.05 1.70 -2.76
N VAL A 85 -0.91 1.93 -2.11
CA VAL A 85 0.18 2.75 -2.66
C VAL A 85 0.95 1.99 -3.74
N SER A 86 1.38 2.68 -4.81
CA SER A 86 2.29 2.14 -5.83
C SER A 86 3.74 2.07 -5.32
N GLY A 87 4.62 1.45 -6.11
CA GLY A 87 6.07 1.44 -5.87
C GLY A 87 6.55 0.80 -4.57
N PHE A 88 7.72 1.27 -4.11
CA PHE A 88 8.43 0.72 -2.95
C PHE A 88 8.19 1.55 -1.69
N VAL A 89 7.54 0.94 -0.70
CA VAL A 89 7.11 1.63 0.53
C VAL A 89 7.36 0.73 1.73
N ALA A 90 7.84 1.31 2.83
CA ALA A 90 8.10 0.64 4.11
C ALA A 90 8.99 -0.63 4.03
N GLY A 91 9.86 -0.72 3.01
CA GLY A 91 10.71 -1.88 2.78
C GLY A 91 10.03 -3.01 1.98
N THR A 92 8.93 -2.71 1.30
CA THR A 92 8.14 -3.70 0.53
C THR A 92 7.81 -3.20 -0.87
N THR A 93 7.73 -4.13 -1.82
CA THR A 93 7.18 -3.87 -3.17
C THR A 93 5.67 -4.04 -3.21
N VAL A 94 5.00 -3.51 -4.24
CA VAL A 94 3.56 -3.73 -4.50
C VAL A 94 3.22 -5.23 -4.47
N ARG A 95 4.01 -6.06 -5.17
CA ARG A 95 3.81 -7.53 -5.20
C ARG A 95 3.88 -8.16 -3.80
N GLN A 96 4.83 -7.71 -2.96
CA GLN A 96 4.95 -8.19 -1.60
C GLN A 96 3.76 -7.75 -0.73
N ARG A 97 3.30 -6.50 -0.86
CA ARG A 97 2.09 -6.02 -0.16
C ARG A 97 0.85 -6.79 -0.58
N GLY A 98 0.66 -7.07 -1.86
CA GLY A 98 -0.44 -7.91 -2.35
C GLY A 98 -0.43 -9.32 -1.73
N GLU A 99 0.75 -9.93 -1.59
CA GLU A 99 0.90 -11.22 -0.91
C GLU A 99 0.60 -11.12 0.60
N ILE A 100 1.06 -10.07 1.28
CA ILE A 100 0.76 -9.83 2.70
C ILE A 100 -0.75 -9.68 2.91
N ARG A 101 -1.43 -8.87 2.07
CA ARG A 101 -2.88 -8.67 2.11
C ARG A 101 -3.64 -9.98 1.90
N ARG A 102 -3.25 -10.80 0.90
CA ARG A 102 -3.83 -12.13 0.68
C ARG A 102 -3.72 -13.03 1.91
N ARG A 103 -2.54 -13.10 2.53
CA ARG A 103 -2.32 -13.94 3.74
C ARG A 103 -3.10 -13.46 4.95
N LEU A 104 -3.37 -12.16 5.05
CA LEU A 104 -4.14 -11.55 6.13
C LEU A 104 -5.64 -11.46 5.81
N GLY A 105 -6.09 -11.87 4.62
CA GLY A 105 -7.48 -11.72 4.17
C GLY A 105 -7.94 -10.26 4.04
N ILE A 106 -7.00 -9.33 3.82
CA ILE A 106 -7.31 -7.90 3.67
C ILE A 106 -7.63 -7.63 2.20
N VAL A 107 -8.72 -6.91 1.96
CA VAL A 107 -9.00 -6.28 0.67
C VAL A 107 -8.85 -4.77 0.87
N VAL A 108 -8.03 -4.14 0.04
CA VAL A 108 -7.89 -2.68 -0.02
C VAL A 108 -8.27 -2.29 -1.44
N GLU A 109 -9.23 -1.39 -1.56
CA GLU A 109 -9.63 -0.85 -2.86
C GLU A 109 -8.46 -0.08 -3.47
N HIS A 110 -8.20 -0.32 -4.76
CA HIS A 110 -7.28 0.51 -5.52
C HIS A 110 -7.92 1.86 -5.78
N GLU A 111 -7.19 2.95 -5.57
CA GLU A 111 -7.63 4.28 -6.00
C GLU A 111 -7.62 4.31 -7.53
N ASP A 112 -8.80 4.29 -8.13
CA ASP A 112 -9.02 4.45 -9.57
C ASP A 112 -8.83 5.93 -9.94
N LEU A 113 -7.57 6.31 -10.18
CA LEU A 113 -7.20 7.67 -10.60
C LEU A 113 -7.78 8.01 -12.00
N ASP A 114 -8.14 7.01 -12.81
CA ASP A 114 -8.78 7.23 -14.12
C ASP A 114 -10.21 7.77 -13.95
N THR A 115 -10.92 7.31 -12.92
CA THR A 115 -12.21 7.88 -12.51
C THR A 115 -12.06 9.34 -12.07
N LEU A 116 -10.98 9.69 -11.36
CA LEU A 116 -10.70 11.06 -10.90
C LEU A 116 -10.26 11.99 -12.06
N ALA A 117 -9.54 11.44 -13.03
CA ALA A 117 -9.07 12.17 -14.22
C ALA A 117 -10.16 12.34 -15.31
N GLY A 118 -11.38 11.85 -15.08
CA GLY A 118 -12.49 11.96 -16.03
C GLY A 118 -12.29 11.16 -17.32
N VAL A 119 -11.35 10.20 -17.31
CA VAL A 119 -11.07 9.34 -18.47
C VAL A 119 -12.18 8.29 -18.58
N VAL A 120 -13.28 8.67 -19.22
CA VAL A 120 -14.35 7.76 -19.64
C VAL A 120 -13.95 7.14 -20.99
N GLY A 121 -12.78 6.50 -21.04
CA GLY A 121 -12.15 6.09 -22.31
C GLY A 121 -11.82 4.61 -22.36
N GLY A 122 -12.73 3.80 -22.92
CA GLY A 122 -12.45 2.45 -23.40
C GLY A 122 -12.93 1.30 -22.52
N THR A 123 -14.06 0.68 -22.89
CA THR A 123 -14.50 -0.64 -22.39
C THR A 123 -14.42 -0.83 -20.86
N ARG A 124 -14.89 0.15 -20.08
CA ARG A 124 -15.02 -0.01 -18.63
C ARG A 124 -15.93 -1.22 -18.37
N GLN A 125 -15.36 -2.31 -17.85
CA GLN A 125 -16.16 -3.43 -17.38
C GLN A 125 -17.00 -2.92 -16.22
N VAL A 126 -18.31 -3.15 -16.29
CA VAL A 126 -19.24 -2.74 -15.25
C VAL A 126 -18.89 -3.49 -13.97
N ASP A 127 -18.50 -2.74 -12.95
CA ASP A 127 -18.15 -3.31 -11.65
C ASP A 127 -19.39 -3.89 -10.95
N HIS A 128 -19.24 -5.11 -10.42
CA HIS A 128 -20.30 -5.82 -9.75
C HIS A 128 -20.76 -5.12 -8.48
N ASP A 129 -19.82 -4.65 -7.67
CA ASP A 129 -20.13 -4.00 -6.40
C ASP A 129 -20.80 -2.65 -6.63
N GLU A 130 -20.41 -1.93 -7.68
CA GLU A 130 -21.02 -0.68 -8.09
C GLU A 130 -22.49 -0.87 -8.52
N VAL A 131 -22.80 -1.92 -9.29
CA VAL A 131 -24.19 -2.29 -9.64
C VAL A 131 -25.02 -2.53 -8.37
N LEU A 132 -24.47 -3.29 -7.41
CA LEU A 132 -25.17 -3.60 -6.16
C LEU A 132 -25.32 -2.36 -5.27
N ARG A 133 -24.32 -1.48 -5.23
CA ARG A 133 -24.34 -0.24 -4.46
C ARG A 133 -25.41 0.70 -4.98
N LEU A 134 -25.44 0.94 -6.29
CA LEU A 134 -26.46 1.77 -6.92
C LEU A 134 -27.86 1.19 -6.78
N ARG A 135 -28.03 -0.14 -6.91
CA ARG A 135 -29.31 -0.81 -6.68
C ARG A 135 -29.80 -0.67 -5.24
N ARG A 136 -28.89 -0.77 -4.25
CA ARG A 136 -29.22 -0.59 -2.83
C ARG A 136 -29.55 0.87 -2.50
N ALA A 137 -28.86 1.81 -3.10
CA ALA A 137 -29.09 3.25 -2.90
C ALA A 137 -30.39 3.73 -3.57
N ASN A 138 -30.86 3.05 -4.62
CA ASN A 138 -32.05 3.44 -5.38
C ASN A 138 -32.95 2.19 -5.63
N PRO A 139 -33.66 1.70 -4.60
CA PRO A 139 -34.46 0.47 -4.72
C PRO A 139 -35.65 0.62 -5.69
N ASP A 140 -36.17 1.84 -5.82
CA ASP A 140 -37.36 2.16 -6.62
C ASP A 140 -37.06 2.43 -8.10
N GLU A 141 -35.78 2.64 -8.46
CA GLU A 141 -35.39 2.81 -9.86
C GLU A 141 -35.59 1.52 -10.65
N THR A 142 -35.94 1.66 -11.94
CA THR A 142 -36.01 0.51 -12.83
C THR A 142 -34.61 0.01 -13.19
N LEU A 143 -34.50 -1.25 -13.62
CA LEU A 143 -33.22 -1.80 -14.05
C LEU A 143 -32.71 -1.14 -15.35
N GLU A 144 -33.61 -0.62 -16.19
CA GLU A 144 -33.24 0.16 -17.37
C GLU A 144 -32.60 1.49 -16.99
N GLN A 145 -33.16 2.19 -15.99
CA GLN A 145 -32.61 3.45 -15.48
C GLN A 145 -31.24 3.22 -14.84
N LEU A 146 -31.10 2.15 -14.07
CA LEU A 146 -29.82 1.74 -13.48
C LEU A 146 -28.76 1.44 -14.56
N ALA A 147 -29.15 0.74 -15.63
CA ALA A 147 -28.26 0.43 -16.75
C ALA A 147 -27.81 1.70 -17.50
N HIS A 148 -28.72 2.65 -17.70
CA HIS A 148 -28.41 3.94 -18.33
C HIS A 148 -27.41 4.75 -17.49
N ARG A 149 -27.62 4.85 -16.17
CA ARG A 149 -26.70 5.52 -15.24
C ARG A 149 -25.30 4.89 -15.24
N LEU A 150 -25.22 3.58 -15.41
CA LEU A 150 -23.97 2.82 -15.46
C LEU A 150 -23.32 2.77 -16.85
N GLY A 151 -23.97 3.35 -17.87
CA GLY A 151 -23.48 3.32 -19.25
C GLY A 151 -23.40 1.91 -19.85
N CYS A 152 -24.28 0.99 -19.43
CA CYS A 152 -24.24 -0.41 -19.85
C CYS A 152 -25.61 -0.97 -20.26
N SER A 153 -25.63 -2.22 -20.74
CA SER A 153 -26.87 -2.89 -21.12
C SER A 153 -27.62 -3.45 -19.91
N LEU A 154 -28.95 -3.52 -20.04
CA LEU A 154 -29.83 -4.18 -19.08
C LEU A 154 -29.41 -5.65 -18.79
N SER A 155 -28.90 -6.35 -19.81
CA SER A 155 -28.42 -7.73 -19.69
C SER A 155 -27.21 -7.83 -18.76
N THR A 156 -26.30 -6.86 -18.81
CA THR A 156 -25.14 -6.78 -17.90
C THR A 156 -25.61 -6.59 -16.46
N VAL A 157 -26.47 -5.61 -16.20
CA VAL A 157 -27.06 -5.39 -14.86
C VAL A 157 -27.75 -6.66 -14.34
N LYS A 158 -28.62 -7.28 -15.16
CA LYS A 158 -29.32 -8.51 -14.77
C LYS A 158 -28.35 -9.67 -14.48
N ARG A 159 -27.25 -9.79 -15.23
CA ARG A 159 -26.21 -10.79 -14.99
C ARG A 159 -25.53 -10.59 -13.64
N HIS A 160 -25.18 -9.36 -13.29
CA HIS A 160 -24.61 -9.04 -11.97
C HIS A 160 -25.61 -9.33 -10.83
N LEU A 161 -26.87 -8.90 -10.96
CA LEU A 161 -27.89 -9.18 -9.94
C LEU A 161 -28.23 -10.67 -9.81
N ARG A 162 -28.16 -11.44 -10.90
CA ARG A 162 -28.30 -12.91 -10.86
C ARG A 162 -27.12 -13.54 -10.13
N ARG A 163 -25.90 -13.11 -10.44
CA ARG A 163 -24.67 -13.59 -9.78
C ARG A 163 -24.75 -13.42 -8.27
N GLU A 164 -25.10 -12.24 -7.77
CA GLU A 164 -25.24 -11.98 -6.33
C GLU A 164 -26.31 -12.86 -5.65
N ARG A 165 -27.37 -13.25 -6.37
CA ARG A 165 -28.39 -14.17 -5.84
C ARG A 165 -27.90 -15.62 -5.75
N HIS A 166 -27.02 -16.04 -6.66
CA HIS A 166 -26.51 -17.42 -6.73
C HIS A 166 -25.23 -17.61 -5.91
N GLU A 167 -24.38 -16.59 -5.89
CA GLU A 167 -23.11 -16.52 -5.17
C GLU A 167 -23.04 -15.13 -4.52
N PRO A 168 -23.65 -14.94 -3.33
CA PRO A 168 -23.55 -13.69 -2.61
C PRO A 168 -22.08 -13.36 -2.36
N THR A 169 -21.66 -12.16 -2.72
CA THR A 169 -20.29 -11.72 -2.50
C THR A 169 -19.99 -11.78 -1.00
N VAL A 170 -19.19 -12.78 -0.58
CA VAL A 170 -18.79 -12.94 0.82
C VAL A 170 -17.89 -11.75 1.17
N ARG A 171 -18.48 -10.73 1.80
CA ARG A 171 -17.71 -9.66 2.41
C ARG A 171 -17.01 -10.24 3.61
N ILE A 172 -15.77 -10.68 3.42
CA ILE A 172 -14.90 -11.02 4.54
C ILE A 172 -14.63 -9.70 5.26
N THR A 173 -15.41 -9.43 6.31
CA THR A 173 -15.08 -8.40 7.29
C THR A 173 -13.91 -8.93 8.11
N THR A 174 -12.71 -8.94 7.53
CA THR A 174 -11.53 -9.23 8.33
C THR A 174 -11.46 -8.19 9.42
N SER A 175 -11.57 -8.65 10.68
CA SER A 175 -11.26 -7.83 11.83
C SER A 175 -9.88 -7.23 11.59
N ARG A 176 -9.81 -5.91 11.61
CA ARG A 176 -8.61 -5.17 11.21
C ARG A 176 -7.39 -5.76 11.93
N PRO A 177 -6.36 -6.24 11.21
CA PRO A 177 -5.26 -6.95 11.83
C PRO A 177 -4.47 -6.03 12.75
N MET A 178 -3.89 -6.62 13.78
CA MET A 178 -3.00 -5.89 14.68
C MET A 178 -1.69 -5.54 13.96
N PRO A 179 -1.05 -4.40 14.26
CA PRO A 179 0.23 -4.03 13.65
C PRO A 179 1.31 -5.11 13.77
N ALA A 180 1.36 -5.83 14.90
CA ALA A 180 2.30 -6.93 15.12
C ALA A 180 2.09 -8.10 14.12
N GLN A 181 0.84 -8.43 13.78
CA GLN A 181 0.53 -9.48 12.81
C GLN A 181 1.02 -9.08 11.40
N VAL A 182 0.81 -7.83 11.01
CA VAL A 182 1.30 -7.29 9.73
C VAL A 182 2.82 -7.41 9.64
N LEU A 183 3.54 -7.04 10.70
CA LEU A 183 5.00 -7.14 10.76
C LEU A 183 5.48 -8.59 10.64
N GLN A 184 4.84 -9.54 11.33
CA GLN A 184 5.18 -10.96 11.28
C GLN A 184 5.00 -11.57 9.88
N VAL A 185 3.85 -11.32 9.25
CA VAL A 185 3.59 -11.81 7.89
C VAL A 185 4.55 -11.15 6.89
N THR A 186 4.84 -9.85 7.07
CA THR A 186 5.79 -9.13 6.22
C THR A 186 7.19 -9.74 6.29
N ALA A 187 7.71 -10.02 7.49
CA ALA A 187 9.02 -10.65 7.66
C ALA A 187 9.09 -12.00 6.93
N THR A 188 7.99 -12.77 6.95
CA THR A 188 7.89 -14.06 6.26
C THR A 188 7.90 -13.89 4.73
N VAL A 189 7.12 -12.95 4.19
CA VAL A 189 7.04 -12.68 2.75
C VAL A 189 8.36 -12.16 2.20
N VAL A 190 8.98 -11.20 2.89
CA VAL A 190 10.27 -10.62 2.47
C VAL A 190 11.38 -11.66 2.50
N SER A 191 11.46 -12.48 3.56
CA SER A 191 12.47 -13.55 3.67
C SER A 191 12.25 -14.66 2.63
N GLY A 192 11.01 -15.06 2.38
CA GLY A 192 10.67 -16.03 1.33
C GLY A 192 11.08 -15.56 -0.07
N THR A 193 10.88 -14.27 -0.37
CA THR A 193 11.32 -13.70 -1.67
C THR A 193 12.84 -13.65 -1.83
N ALA A 194 13.59 -13.49 -0.73
CA ALA A 194 15.04 -13.53 -0.75
C ALA A 194 15.57 -14.95 -1.02
N ASN A 195 14.92 -15.97 -0.46
CA ASN A 195 15.29 -17.37 -0.68
C ASN A 195 15.05 -17.83 -2.12
N VAL A 196 13.94 -17.43 -2.74
CA VAL A 196 13.66 -17.73 -4.16
C VAL A 196 14.74 -17.15 -5.09
N ARG A 197 15.26 -15.95 -4.80
CA ARG A 197 16.33 -15.33 -5.61
C ARG A 197 17.71 -15.95 -5.42
N ARG A 198 17.97 -16.66 -4.33
CA ARG A 198 19.25 -17.37 -4.12
C ARG A 198 19.29 -18.75 -4.76
N ALA A 199 18.12 -19.33 -5.06
CA ALA A 199 17.99 -20.66 -5.63
C ALA A 199 17.83 -20.66 -7.16
N ALA A 200 17.71 -19.48 -7.78
CA ALA A 200 17.58 -19.27 -9.22
C ALA A 200 18.83 -18.54 -9.76
#